data_AF-A0A4Q3GVP5-F1
#
_entry.id   AF-A0A4Q3GVP5-F1
#
_cell.length_a   1.000
_cell.length_b   1.000
_cell.length_c   1.000
_cell.angle_alpha   90.00
_cell.angle_beta   90.00
_cell.angle_gamma   90.00
#
_symmetry.space_group_name_H-M   'P 1'
#
loop_
_entity.id
_entity.type
_entity.pdbx_description
1 polymer ?
#
loop_
_entity_poly.entity_id
_entity_poly.type
_entity_poly.pdbx_seq_one_letter_code
_entity_poly.pdbx_strand_id
1 'polypeptide(L)'
;MSDEAPEESSKTEDPSEKKLRDAHEKGDVVKSQEVNNWFILGGSALVFGMMAVPTSQSLFVTFRTLLDNAEKYELGSQALNQFWSNLMGNILMVALIPSIALAGLAVAANLVQHAPLLSTQPIMPKLSKINPLEGAKRLFSQESLVNFVKGLLKLAVVSAVLWFVLAPEIDSLENMVTLEPAMILSEFMDMAMKIFGAVLSIVTIIAIADYVYMRNRW
;
A
#
# COMPACT_ATOMS: atom_id res chain seq x y z
N MET A 1 -43.16 -19.17 15.78
CA MET A 1 -42.58 -19.90 16.93
C MET A 1 -41.09 -19.99 16.63
N SER A 2 -40.35 -18.93 16.99
CA SER A 2 -39.41 -18.89 18.14
C SER A 2 -38.16 -19.70 17.80
N ASP A 3 -36.93 -19.24 17.87
CA ASP A 3 -36.20 -18.03 18.23
C ASP A 3 -34.80 -18.33 17.68
N GLU A 4 -34.07 -17.39 17.06
CA GLU A 4 -32.58 -17.37 17.04
C GLU A 4 -32.04 -16.24 16.16
N ALA A 5 -32.17 -15.02 16.67
CA ALA A 5 -31.09 -14.04 16.79
C ALA A 5 -31.60 -12.93 17.72
N PRO A 6 -30.81 -12.38 18.66
CA PRO A 6 -29.34 -12.32 18.66
C PRO A 6 -28.68 -12.52 20.06
N GLU A 7 -27.85 -13.55 20.24
CA GLU A 7 -26.86 -13.56 21.33
C GLU A 7 -25.54 -12.89 20.90
N GLU A 8 -25.60 -11.60 20.57
CA GLU A 8 -24.39 -10.77 20.41
C GLU A 8 -24.32 -9.59 21.40
N SER A 9 -25.23 -9.51 22.39
CA SER A 9 -25.35 -8.30 23.22
C SER A 9 -25.01 -8.43 24.71
N SER A 10 -24.45 -9.54 25.20
CA SER A 10 -24.18 -9.65 26.65
C SER A 10 -23.02 -10.56 27.07
N LYS A 11 -21.82 -10.39 26.48
CA LYS A 11 -20.59 -10.88 27.13
C LYS A 11 -19.88 -9.70 27.79
N THR A 12 -20.20 -9.51 29.07
CA THR A 12 -19.64 -8.46 29.94
C THR A 12 -18.29 -8.86 30.54
N GLU A 13 -17.87 -10.12 30.39
CA GLU A 13 -16.61 -10.64 30.88
C GLU A 13 -15.58 -10.78 29.76
N ASP A 14 -14.34 -10.42 30.06
CA ASP A 14 -13.21 -10.58 29.17
C ASP A 14 -13.04 -12.07 28.77
N PRO A 15 -12.69 -12.36 27.50
CA PRO A 15 -12.46 -13.72 27.05
C PRO A 15 -11.34 -14.39 27.88
N SER A 16 -11.60 -15.62 28.35
CA SER A 16 -10.58 -16.38 29.09
C SER A 16 -9.33 -16.65 28.23
N GLU A 17 -8.16 -16.76 28.87
CA GLU A 17 -6.88 -17.00 28.17
C GLU A 17 -6.92 -18.20 27.22
N LYS A 18 -7.65 -19.26 27.60
CA LYS A 18 -7.85 -20.44 26.76
C LYS A 18 -8.60 -20.11 25.46
N LYS A 19 -9.62 -19.25 25.52
CA LYS A 19 -10.40 -18.83 24.35
C LYS A 19 -9.57 -17.95 23.40
N LEU A 20 -8.74 -17.06 23.94
CA LEU A 20 -7.81 -16.24 23.15
C LEU A 20 -6.77 -17.10 22.44
N ARG A 21 -6.20 -18.10 23.13
CA ARG A 21 -5.25 -19.04 22.54
C ARG A 21 -5.89 -19.89 21.45
N ASP A 22 -7.10 -20.41 21.69
CA ASP A 22 -7.84 -21.19 20.70
C ASP A 22 -8.21 -20.34 19.47
N ALA A 23 -8.57 -19.07 19.64
CA ALA A 23 -8.81 -18.16 18.52
C ALA A 23 -7.53 -17.93 17.69
N HIS A 24 -6.40 -17.70 18.37
CA HIS A 24 -5.10 -17.54 17.74
C HIS A 24 -4.65 -18.79 16.95
N GLU A 25 -4.80 -19.99 17.52
CA GLU A 25 -4.49 -21.27 16.83
C GLU A 25 -5.35 -21.49 15.58
N LYS A 26 -6.60 -21.01 15.60
CA LYS A 26 -7.52 -21.06 14.45
C LYS A 26 -7.24 -19.98 13.39
N GLY A 27 -6.29 -19.08 13.66
CA GLY A 27 -5.91 -17.97 12.78
C GLY A 27 -6.83 -16.75 12.88
N ASP A 28 -7.61 -16.64 13.95
CA ASP A 28 -8.45 -15.48 14.25
C ASP A 28 -7.68 -14.50 15.14
N VAL A 29 -7.06 -13.51 14.50
CA VAL A 29 -6.16 -12.53 15.13
C VAL A 29 -6.58 -11.10 14.82
N VAL A 30 -6.25 -10.19 15.74
CA VAL A 30 -6.45 -8.75 15.53
C VAL A 30 -5.71 -8.31 14.27
N LYS A 31 -6.46 -7.73 13.33
CA LYS A 31 -5.91 -7.17 12.11
C LYS A 31 -6.61 -5.86 11.77
N SER A 32 -5.86 -4.77 11.84
CA SER A 32 -6.22 -3.47 11.29
C SER A 32 -5.84 -3.40 9.82
N GLN A 33 -6.82 -3.08 8.98
CA GLN A 33 -6.55 -2.84 7.55
C GLN A 33 -5.75 -1.55 7.37
N GLU A 34 -5.98 -0.55 8.21
CA GLU A 34 -5.31 0.75 8.12
C GLU A 34 -3.83 0.67 8.47
N VAL A 35 -3.44 -0.17 9.43
CA VAL A 35 -2.01 -0.44 9.70
C VAL A 35 -1.34 -1.05 8.47
N ASN A 36 -1.97 -2.01 7.79
CA ASN A 36 -1.40 -2.56 6.56
C ASN A 36 -1.26 -1.49 5.47
N ASN A 37 -2.29 -0.66 5.27
CA ASN A 37 -2.25 0.44 4.31
C ASN A 37 -1.11 1.42 4.63
N TRP A 38 -0.91 1.74 5.92
CA TRP A 38 0.16 2.62 6.36
C TRP A 38 1.55 2.06 6.03
N PHE A 39 1.80 0.77 6.27
CA PHE A 39 3.08 0.14 5.94
C PHE A 39 3.34 0.12 4.43
N ILE A 40 2.33 -0.15 3.61
CA ILE A 40 2.48 -0.14 2.14
C ILE A 40 2.71 1.27 1.61
N LEU A 41 2.00 2.28 2.12
CA LEU A 41 2.19 3.67 1.74
C LEU A 41 3.55 4.20 2.21
N GLY A 42 3.94 3.87 3.45
CA GLY A 42 5.22 4.28 4.02
C GLY A 42 6.38 3.61 3.31
N GLY A 43 6.23 2.33 3.00
CA GLY A 43 7.14 1.58 2.16
C GLY A 43 7.29 2.16 0.78
N SER A 44 6.18 2.50 0.13
CA SER A 44 6.17 3.15 -1.18
C SER A 44 6.91 4.48 -1.14
N ALA A 45 6.68 5.29 -0.11
CA ALA A 45 7.38 6.57 0.07
C ALA A 45 8.90 6.38 0.26
N LEU A 46 9.31 5.42 1.09
CA LEU A 46 10.73 5.11 1.32
C LEU A 46 11.41 4.59 0.04
N VAL A 47 10.78 3.62 -0.62
CA VAL A 47 11.28 3.06 -1.89
C VAL A 47 11.37 4.16 -2.94
N PHE A 48 10.33 4.99 -3.08
CA PHE A 48 10.33 6.11 -4.00
C PHE A 48 11.47 7.09 -3.69
N GLY A 49 11.59 7.55 -2.44
CA GLY A 49 12.63 8.49 -2.03
C GLY A 49 14.05 7.97 -2.21
N MET A 50 14.27 6.66 -2.04
CA MET A 50 15.59 6.04 -2.23
C MET A 50 15.89 5.71 -3.69
N MET A 51 14.89 5.33 -4.49
CA MET A 51 15.10 4.74 -5.81
C MET A 51 14.76 5.66 -6.98
N ALA A 52 13.93 6.69 -6.81
CA ALA A 52 13.47 7.53 -7.92
C ALA A 52 14.64 8.21 -8.66
N VAL A 53 15.56 8.86 -7.95
CA VAL A 53 16.72 9.54 -8.54
C VAL A 53 17.69 8.57 -9.22
N PRO A 54 18.25 7.53 -8.54
CA PRO A 54 19.22 6.64 -9.18
C PRO A 54 18.60 5.88 -10.36
N THR A 55 17.32 5.52 -10.27
CA THR A 55 16.59 4.89 -11.39
C THR A 55 16.46 5.84 -12.57
N SER A 56 16.03 7.09 -12.32
CA SER A 56 15.89 8.11 -13.37
C SER A 56 17.23 8.41 -14.05
N GLN A 57 18.30 8.57 -13.27
CA GLN A 57 19.65 8.79 -13.79
C GLN A 57 20.15 7.60 -14.62
N SER A 58 19.94 6.37 -14.15
CA SER A 58 20.31 5.15 -14.89
C SER A 58 19.58 5.04 -16.23
N LEU A 59 18.27 5.31 -16.24
CA LEU A 59 17.46 5.34 -17.46
C LEU A 59 17.93 6.45 -18.40
N PHE A 60 18.18 7.66 -17.87
CA PHE A 60 18.67 8.78 -18.66
C PHE A 60 20.00 8.46 -19.36
N VAL A 61 20.97 7.89 -18.63
CA VAL A 61 22.26 7.46 -19.20
C VAL A 61 22.05 6.39 -20.27
N THR A 62 21.16 5.43 -20.03
CA THR A 62 20.86 4.36 -20.99
C THR A 62 20.25 4.92 -22.28
N PHE A 63 19.26 5.81 -22.18
CA PHE A 63 18.64 6.47 -23.33
C PHE A 63 19.63 7.37 -24.07
N ARG A 64 20.42 8.17 -23.36
CA ARG A 64 21.45 9.02 -23.96
C ARG A 64 22.47 8.18 -24.74
N THR A 65 22.93 7.07 -24.16
CA THR A 65 23.89 6.17 -24.83
C THR A 65 23.32 5.61 -26.12
N LEU A 66 22.04 5.24 -26.12
CA LEU A 66 21.33 4.75 -27.31
C LEU A 66 21.26 5.85 -28.39
N LEU A 67 20.88 7.08 -28.02
CA LEU A 67 20.75 8.19 -28.96
C LEU A 67 22.11 8.63 -29.53
N ASP A 68 23.12 8.79 -28.67
CA ASP A 68 24.48 9.23 -29.07
C ASP A 68 25.19 8.21 -29.97
N ASN A 69 24.76 6.94 -29.96
CA ASN A 69 25.35 5.86 -30.76
C ASN A 69 24.35 5.19 -31.69
N ALA A 70 23.20 5.82 -31.99
CA ALA A 70 22.13 5.22 -32.77
C ALA A 70 22.62 4.72 -34.15
N GLU A 71 23.53 5.46 -34.77
CA GLU A 71 24.16 5.13 -36.06
C GLU A 71 25.09 3.90 -36.01
N LYS A 72 25.56 3.51 -34.81
CA LYS A 72 26.50 2.40 -34.60
C LYS A 72 25.79 1.08 -34.28
N TYR A 73 24.50 1.15 -33.96
CA TYR A 73 23.70 -0.03 -33.65
C TYR A 73 23.06 -0.59 -34.92
N GLU A 74 23.75 -1.54 -35.55
CA GLU A 74 23.14 -2.33 -36.62
C GLU A 74 22.11 -3.32 -36.06
N LEU A 75 21.00 -3.49 -36.78
CA LEU A 75 19.95 -4.46 -36.43
C LEU A 75 20.52 -5.87 -36.44
N GLY A 76 20.32 -6.61 -35.35
CA GLY A 76 20.83 -7.97 -35.17
C GLY A 76 22.29 -8.05 -34.71
N SER A 77 22.97 -6.91 -34.51
CA SER A 77 24.34 -6.90 -33.97
C SER A 77 24.41 -7.41 -32.53
N GLN A 78 25.56 -7.99 -32.17
CA GLN A 78 25.83 -8.39 -30.78
C GLN A 78 25.77 -7.20 -29.81
N ALA A 79 26.20 -6.02 -30.27
CA ALA A 79 26.15 -4.79 -29.48
C ALA A 79 24.70 -4.38 -29.15
N LEU A 80 23.77 -4.48 -30.11
CA LEU A 80 22.36 -4.20 -29.89
C LEU A 80 21.73 -5.24 -28.95
N ASN A 81 22.05 -6.52 -29.10
CA ASN A 81 21.58 -7.57 -28.17
C ASN A 81 22.06 -7.34 -26.73
N GLN A 82 23.33 -6.93 -26.56
CA GLN A 82 23.88 -6.63 -25.24
C GLN A 82 23.26 -5.38 -24.62
N PHE A 83 22.95 -4.37 -25.43
CA PHE A 83 22.18 -3.20 -24.98
C PHE A 83 20.80 -3.63 -24.45
N TRP A 84 20.06 -4.44 -25.21
CA TRP A 84 18.74 -4.94 -24.78
C TRP A 84 18.81 -5.81 -23.53
N SER A 85 19.80 -6.68 -23.40
CA SER A 85 19.95 -7.51 -22.19
C SER A 85 20.22 -6.65 -20.96
N ASN A 86 21.05 -5.61 -21.09
CA ASN A 86 21.36 -4.69 -19.99
C ASN A 86 20.13 -3.85 -19.62
N LEU A 87 19.40 -3.33 -20.61
CA LEU A 87 18.17 -2.58 -20.38
C LEU A 87 17.11 -3.46 -19.70
N MET A 88 16.93 -4.71 -20.15
CA MET A 88 16.04 -5.67 -19.51
C MET A 88 16.46 -5.95 -18.07
N GLY A 89 17.75 -6.18 -17.82
CA GLY A 89 18.29 -6.36 -16.46
C GLY A 89 18.00 -5.17 -15.56
N ASN A 90 18.22 -3.94 -16.06
CA ASN A 90 17.93 -2.71 -15.32
C ASN A 90 16.44 -2.57 -15.01
N ILE A 91 15.55 -2.78 -15.98
CA ILE A 91 14.09 -2.73 -15.79
C ILE A 91 13.65 -3.78 -14.76
N LEU A 92 14.19 -5.00 -14.85
CA LEU A 92 13.90 -6.07 -13.91
C LEU A 92 14.34 -5.70 -12.48
N MET A 93 15.54 -5.15 -12.30
CA MET A 93 16.00 -4.72 -10.98
C MET A 93 15.15 -3.58 -10.41
N VAL A 94 14.79 -2.60 -11.24
CA VAL A 94 13.93 -1.47 -10.87
C VAL A 94 12.54 -1.94 -10.47
N ALA A 95 12.00 -3.02 -11.06
CA ALA A 95 10.71 -3.58 -10.66
C ALA A 95 10.81 -4.51 -9.44
N LEU A 96 11.84 -5.37 -9.41
CA LEU A 96 11.96 -6.45 -8.44
C LEU A 96 12.35 -5.95 -7.05
N ILE A 97 13.27 -4.98 -6.96
CA ILE A 97 13.74 -4.47 -5.66
C ILE A 97 12.59 -3.80 -4.87
N PRO A 98 11.82 -2.85 -5.45
CA PRO A 98 10.60 -2.32 -4.83
C PRO A 98 9.61 -3.40 -4.41
N SER A 99 9.38 -4.38 -5.29
CA SER A 99 8.40 -5.45 -5.04
C SER A 99 8.79 -6.29 -3.83
N ILE A 100 10.06 -6.67 -3.71
CA ILE A 100 10.58 -7.41 -2.55
C ILE A 100 10.52 -6.55 -1.29
N ALA A 101 10.90 -5.28 -1.37
CA ALA A 101 10.85 -4.36 -0.23
C ALA A 101 9.42 -4.18 0.29
N LEU A 102 8.45 -3.95 -0.60
CA LEU A 102 7.03 -3.82 -0.26
C LEU A 102 6.45 -5.13 0.28
N ALA A 103 6.82 -6.28 -0.28
CA ALA A 103 6.44 -7.58 0.26
C ALA A 103 6.97 -7.79 1.69
N GLY A 104 8.23 -7.41 1.93
CA GLY A 104 8.83 -7.44 3.26
C GLY A 104 8.09 -6.54 4.26
N LEU A 105 7.70 -5.34 3.85
CA LEU A 105 6.92 -4.42 4.67
C LEU A 105 5.49 -4.91 4.92
N ALA A 106 4.88 -5.58 3.95
CA ALA A 106 3.58 -6.24 4.13
C ALA A 106 3.67 -7.34 5.21
N VAL A 107 4.75 -8.12 5.20
CA VAL A 107 5.02 -9.10 6.26
C VAL A 107 5.23 -8.40 7.60
N ALA A 108 6.09 -7.37 7.64
CA ALA A 108 6.34 -6.59 8.85
C ALA A 108 5.05 -5.98 9.44
N ALA A 109 4.14 -5.49 8.60
CA ALA A 109 2.85 -4.96 9.03
C ALA A 109 2.02 -5.99 9.83
N ASN A 110 1.99 -7.25 9.38
CA ASN A 110 1.26 -8.31 10.08
C ASN A 110 2.00 -8.71 11.38
N LEU A 111 3.34 -8.77 11.35
CA LEU A 111 4.16 -9.09 12.52
C LEU A 111 4.05 -8.07 13.66
N VAL A 112 3.82 -6.79 13.33
CA VAL A 112 3.57 -5.73 14.33
C VAL A 112 2.18 -5.86 14.96
N GLN A 113 1.20 -6.39 14.21
CA GLN A 113 -0.18 -6.50 14.68
C GLN A 113 -0.43 -7.75 15.50
N HIS A 114 0.21 -8.87 15.16
CA HIS A 114 0.05 -10.14 15.87
C HIS A 114 1.31 -11.02 15.74
N ALA A 115 1.46 -11.97 16.65
CA ALA A 115 2.54 -12.95 16.60
C ALA A 115 2.44 -13.80 15.31
N PRO A 116 3.57 -14.33 14.80
CA PRO A 116 3.55 -15.30 13.71
C PRO A 116 2.67 -16.49 14.10
N LEU A 117 1.71 -16.84 13.24
CA LEU A 117 0.84 -18.00 13.42
C LEU A 117 0.83 -18.84 12.14
N LEU A 118 0.91 -20.15 12.29
CA LEU A 118 0.76 -21.12 11.22
C LEU A 118 -0.54 -21.88 11.47
N SER A 119 -1.59 -21.56 10.71
CA SER A 119 -2.87 -22.27 10.78
C SER A 119 -3.30 -22.71 9.39
N THR A 120 -3.64 -23.98 9.27
CA THR A 120 -4.18 -24.57 8.02
C THR A 120 -5.69 -24.45 7.92
N GLN A 121 -6.37 -24.08 9.02
CA GLN A 121 -7.83 -23.96 9.05
C GLN A 121 -8.41 -22.88 8.12
N PRO A 122 -7.78 -21.70 7.94
CA PRO A 122 -8.26 -20.68 7.00
C PRO A 122 -8.15 -21.12 5.52
N ILE A 123 -7.25 -22.06 5.22
CA ILE A 123 -6.95 -22.58 3.87
C ILE A 123 -7.97 -23.65 3.44
N MET A 124 -8.64 -24.30 4.39
CA MET A 124 -9.65 -25.31 4.08
C MET A 124 -10.84 -24.69 3.32
N PRO A 125 -11.27 -25.28 2.19
CA PRO A 125 -12.42 -24.79 1.44
C PRO A 125 -13.68 -24.93 2.30
N LYS A 126 -14.30 -23.79 2.61
CA LYS A 126 -15.58 -23.73 3.33
C LYS A 126 -16.68 -23.41 2.32
N LEU A 127 -17.61 -24.33 2.11
CA LEU A 127 -18.73 -24.15 1.16
C LEU A 127 -19.59 -22.92 1.48
N SER A 128 -19.68 -22.53 2.75
CA SER A 128 -20.34 -21.28 3.18
C SER A 128 -19.72 -20.02 2.58
N LYS A 129 -18.41 -20.00 2.30
CA LYS A 129 -17.75 -18.85 1.66
C LYS A 129 -18.09 -18.69 0.18
N ILE A 130 -18.72 -19.68 -0.45
CA ILE A 130 -19.03 -19.71 -1.90
C ILE A 130 -20.50 -19.33 -2.16
N ASN A 131 -21.35 -19.24 -1.12
CA ASN A 131 -22.77 -18.94 -1.28
C ASN A 131 -23.01 -17.48 -1.75
N PRO A 132 -23.56 -17.25 -2.96
CA PRO A 132 -23.80 -15.90 -3.48
C PRO A 132 -24.77 -15.07 -2.63
N LEU A 133 -25.75 -15.73 -1.98
CA LEU A 133 -26.76 -15.07 -1.16
C LEU A 133 -26.14 -14.52 0.14
N GLU A 134 -25.27 -15.31 0.78
CA GLU A 134 -24.50 -14.85 1.96
C GLU A 134 -23.49 -13.77 1.57
N GLY A 135 -22.87 -13.88 0.39
CA GLY A 135 -22.01 -12.83 -0.17
C GLY A 135 -22.75 -11.51 -0.34
N ALA A 136 -23.95 -11.52 -0.95
CA ALA A 136 -24.79 -10.33 -1.09
C ALA A 136 -25.20 -9.75 0.27
N LYS A 137 -25.59 -10.59 1.23
CA LYS A 137 -25.94 -10.14 2.59
C LYS A 137 -24.75 -9.48 3.29
N ARG A 138 -23.53 -9.98 3.11
CA ARG A 138 -22.31 -9.33 3.64
C ARG A 138 -22.06 -7.99 2.96
N LEU A 139 -22.17 -7.89 1.63
CA LEU A 139 -21.97 -6.64 0.89
C LEU A 139 -23.00 -5.56 1.27
N PHE A 140 -24.26 -5.92 1.51
CA PHE A 140 -25.33 -4.99 1.92
C PHE A 140 -25.62 -5.01 3.42
N SER A 141 -24.66 -5.45 4.24
CA SER A 141 -24.79 -5.44 5.70
C SER A 141 -24.62 -4.02 6.27
N GLN A 142 -25.13 -3.80 7.49
CA GLN A 142 -24.91 -2.56 8.23
C GLN A 142 -23.41 -2.29 8.46
N GLU A 143 -22.62 -3.35 8.66
CA GLU A 143 -21.17 -3.25 8.79
C GLU A 143 -20.52 -2.74 7.49
N SER A 144 -20.94 -3.26 6.33
CA SER A 144 -20.46 -2.77 5.03
C SER A 144 -20.84 -1.31 4.79
N LEU A 145 -22.05 -0.89 5.18
CA LEU A 145 -22.46 0.52 5.08
C LEU A 145 -21.59 1.42 5.96
N VAL A 146 -21.30 1.01 7.20
CA VAL A 146 -20.41 1.76 8.11
C VAL A 146 -19.00 1.85 7.52
N ASN A 147 -18.46 0.76 6.99
CA ASN A 147 -17.15 0.75 6.34
C ASN A 147 -17.11 1.62 5.09
N PHE A 148 -18.19 1.64 4.31
CA PHE A 148 -18.33 2.54 3.16
C PHE A 148 -18.31 4.01 3.58
N VAL A 149 -19.10 4.40 4.59
CA VAL A 149 -19.11 5.78 5.11
C VAL A 149 -17.75 6.17 5.68
N LYS A 150 -17.10 5.29 6.45
CA LYS A 150 -15.72 5.50 6.90
C LYS A 150 -14.77 5.70 5.71
N GLY A 151 -14.92 4.91 4.64
CA GLY A 151 -14.18 5.07 3.39
C GLY A 151 -14.34 6.44 2.76
N LEU A 152 -15.58 6.93 2.63
CA LEU A 152 -15.88 8.26 2.10
C LEU A 152 -15.28 9.37 2.96
N LEU A 153 -15.41 9.27 4.28
CA LEU A 153 -14.81 10.26 5.21
C LEU A 153 -13.29 10.29 5.07
N LYS A 154 -12.62 9.13 5.03
CA LYS A 154 -11.17 9.06 4.81
C LYS A 154 -10.78 9.69 3.48
N LEU A 155 -11.50 9.40 2.41
CA LEU A 155 -11.25 9.99 1.09
C LEU A 155 -11.39 11.52 1.15
N ALA A 156 -12.46 12.03 1.74
CA ALA A 156 -12.69 13.47 1.88
C ALA A 156 -11.57 14.16 2.69
N VAL A 157 -11.13 13.55 3.80
CA VAL A 157 -10.03 14.09 4.61
C VAL A 157 -8.71 14.10 3.82
N VAL A 158 -8.36 13.00 3.17
CA VAL A 158 -7.13 12.91 2.37
C VAL A 158 -7.17 13.92 1.21
N SER A 159 -8.28 14.01 0.49
CA SER A 159 -8.44 14.98 -0.61
C SER A 159 -8.35 16.42 -0.12
N ALA A 160 -8.96 16.76 1.01
CA ALA A 160 -8.91 18.11 1.57
C ALA A 160 -7.47 18.49 1.97
N VAL A 161 -6.74 17.61 2.65
CA VAL A 161 -5.35 17.90 3.03
C VAL A 161 -4.45 17.98 1.82
N LEU A 162 -4.60 17.09 0.84
CA LEU A 162 -3.85 17.18 -0.40
C LEU A 162 -4.12 18.49 -1.13
N TRP A 163 -5.38 18.96 -1.16
CA TRP A 163 -5.72 20.26 -1.71
C TRP A 163 -4.97 21.40 -0.99
N PHE A 164 -4.98 21.43 0.34
CA PHE A 164 -4.27 22.48 1.10
C PHE A 164 -2.75 22.42 0.94
N VAL A 165 -2.18 21.22 0.76
CA VAL A 165 -0.72 21.04 0.57
C VAL A 165 -0.30 21.40 -0.85
N LEU A 166 -1.12 21.08 -1.86
CA LEU A 166 -0.77 21.28 -3.27
C LEU A 166 -1.26 22.60 -3.85
N ALA A 167 -2.31 23.22 -3.30
CA ALA A 167 -2.80 24.50 -3.80
C ALA A 167 -1.71 25.59 -3.87
N PRO A 168 -0.82 25.73 -2.88
CA PRO A 168 0.30 26.68 -2.97
C PRO A 168 1.35 26.31 -4.03
N GLU A 169 1.44 25.04 -4.41
CA GLU A 169 2.41 24.53 -5.39
C GLU A 169 1.92 24.69 -6.83
N ILE A 170 0.64 25.01 -7.06
CA ILE A 170 0.09 25.23 -8.41
C ILE A 170 0.85 26.36 -9.11
N ASP A 171 1.15 27.45 -8.39
CA ASP A 171 1.92 28.57 -8.92
C ASP A 171 3.38 28.15 -9.22
N SER A 172 3.95 27.24 -8.43
CA SER A 172 5.28 26.65 -8.68
C SER A 172 5.29 25.86 -9.99
N LEU A 173 4.20 25.14 -10.33
CA LEU A 173 4.09 24.38 -11.59
C LEU A 173 4.16 25.28 -12.83
N GLU A 174 3.61 26.49 -12.77
CA GLU A 174 3.71 27.44 -13.88
C GLU A 174 5.17 27.88 -14.11
N ASN A 175 5.93 28.05 -13.03
CA ASN A 175 7.35 28.41 -13.11
C ASN A 175 8.22 27.27 -13.63
N MET A 176 7.78 26.01 -13.52
CA MET A 176 8.54 24.85 -14.02
C MET A 176 8.80 24.91 -15.54
N VAL A 177 7.97 25.62 -16.31
CA VAL A 177 8.17 25.81 -17.76
C VAL A 177 9.44 26.62 -18.07
N THR A 178 9.90 27.44 -17.11
CA THR A 178 11.10 28.27 -17.25
C THR A 178 12.36 27.62 -16.66
N LEU A 179 12.22 26.48 -15.98
CA LEU A 179 13.34 25.79 -15.35
C LEU A 179 14.20 25.05 -16.37
N GLU A 180 15.49 24.93 -16.06
CA GLU A 180 16.36 24.03 -16.79
C GLU A 180 15.85 22.58 -16.65
N PRO A 181 15.88 21.76 -17.73
CA PRO A 181 15.40 20.38 -17.68
C PRO A 181 16.03 19.52 -16.58
N ALA A 182 17.26 19.83 -16.17
CA ALA A 182 17.96 19.15 -15.10
C ALA A 182 17.31 19.36 -13.70
N MET A 183 16.66 20.51 -13.49
CA MET A 183 16.03 20.87 -12.21
C MET A 183 14.63 20.26 -12.05
N ILE A 184 13.95 19.96 -13.16
CA ILE A 184 12.57 19.42 -13.19
C ILE A 184 12.46 18.13 -12.36
N LEU A 185 13.47 17.26 -12.42
CA LEU A 185 13.48 16.00 -11.66
C LEU A 185 13.51 16.23 -10.15
N SER A 186 14.26 17.23 -9.68
CA SER A 186 14.36 17.56 -8.25
C SER A 186 13.03 18.13 -7.74
N GLU A 187 12.44 19.07 -8.48
CA GLU A 187 11.13 19.65 -8.13
C GLU A 187 10.02 18.60 -8.09
N PHE A 188 10.01 17.67 -9.06
CA PHE A 188 9.07 16.56 -9.07
C PHE A 188 9.24 15.65 -7.84
N MET A 189 10.50 15.38 -7.46
CA MET A 189 10.78 14.58 -6.27
C MET A 189 10.32 15.28 -5.00
N ASP A 190 10.57 16.58 -4.84
CA ASP A 190 10.16 17.35 -3.68
C ASP A 190 8.63 17.39 -3.56
N MET A 191 7.93 17.61 -4.67
CA MET A 191 6.46 17.57 -4.69
C MET A 191 5.92 16.17 -4.36
N ALA A 192 6.50 15.11 -4.93
CA ALA A 192 6.10 13.74 -4.61
C ALA A 192 6.31 13.40 -3.14
N MET A 193 7.45 13.81 -2.55
CA MET A 193 7.75 13.60 -1.14
C MET A 193 6.83 14.41 -0.21
N LYS A 194 6.44 15.64 -0.60
CA LYS A 194 5.41 16.42 0.11
C LYS A 194 4.07 15.69 0.11
N ILE A 195 3.64 15.14 -1.03
CA ILE A 195 2.40 14.34 -1.15
C ILE A 195 2.49 13.11 -0.25
N PHE A 196 3.57 12.33 -0.33
CA PHE A 196 3.78 11.16 0.54
C PHE A 196 3.71 11.54 2.02
N GLY A 197 4.43 12.59 2.42
CA GLY A 197 4.45 13.08 3.80
C GLY A 197 3.07 13.50 4.30
N ALA A 198 2.32 14.25 3.49
CA ALA A 198 0.97 14.69 3.83
C ALA A 198 0.01 13.51 4.01
N VAL A 199 -0.02 12.57 3.05
CA VAL A 199 -0.89 11.39 3.11
C VAL A 199 -0.49 10.50 4.28
N LEU A 200 0.81 10.24 4.47
CA LEU A 200 1.30 9.41 5.57
C LEU A 200 0.95 10.01 6.93
N SER A 201 1.03 11.32 7.09
CA SER A 201 0.69 11.97 8.36
C SER A 201 -0.77 11.69 8.76
N ILE A 202 -1.70 11.81 7.82
CA ILE A 202 -3.13 11.52 8.05
C ILE A 202 -3.37 10.03 8.27
N VAL A 203 -2.80 9.19 7.40
CA VAL A 203 -2.99 7.74 7.48
C VAL A 203 -2.39 7.19 8.77
N THR A 204 -1.33 7.80 9.32
CA THR A 204 -0.79 7.45 10.64
C THR A 204 -1.85 7.63 11.72
N ILE A 205 -2.53 8.77 11.75
CA ILE A 205 -3.59 9.06 12.74
C ILE A 205 -4.73 8.05 12.60
N ILE A 206 -5.17 7.80 11.36
CA ILE A 206 -6.25 6.84 11.06
C ILE A 206 -5.85 5.42 11.47
N ALA A 207 -4.62 5.00 11.15
CA ALA A 207 -4.13 3.66 11.44
C ALA A 207 -3.98 3.41 12.95
N ILE A 208 -3.51 4.40 13.71
CA ILE A 208 -3.44 4.32 15.17
C ILE A 208 -4.85 4.20 15.75
N ALA A 209 -5.78 5.05 15.32
CA ALA A 209 -7.17 5.01 15.79
C ALA A 209 -7.85 3.67 15.48
N ASP A 210 -7.67 3.15 14.26
CA ASP A 210 -8.23 1.87 13.84
C ASP A 210 -7.60 0.69 14.61
N TYR A 211 -6.28 0.70 14.80
CA TYR A 211 -5.60 -0.33 15.57
C TYR A 211 -6.07 -0.38 17.03
N VAL A 212 -6.19 0.77 17.70
CA VAL A 212 -6.70 0.85 19.07
C VAL A 212 -8.15 0.38 19.15
N TYR A 213 -9.00 0.79 18.19
CA TYR A 213 -10.40 0.35 18.13
C TYR A 213 -10.51 -1.16 17.96
N MET A 214 -9.73 -1.74 17.03
CA MET A 214 -9.74 -3.18 16.78
C MET A 214 -9.17 -3.98 17.96
N ARG A 215 -8.13 -3.48 18.63
CA ARG A 215 -7.56 -4.13 19.81
C ARG A 215 -8.50 -4.11 21.01
N ASN A 216 -9.33 -3.09 21.16
CA ASN A 216 -10.30 -3.01 22.25
C ASN A 216 -11.59 -3.81 21.96
N ARG A 217 -11.85 -4.15 20.70
CA ARG A 217 -13.03 -4.94 20.28
C ARG A 217 -12.78 -6.45 20.29
N TRP A 218 -11.51 -6.88 20.20
CA TRP A 218 -11.08 -8.28 20.22
C TRP A 218 -10.77 -8.74 21.64
#